data_AF-A0A3E0W1A0-F1
#
_entry.id   AF-A0A3E0W1A0-F1
#
_cell.length_a   1.000
_cell.length_b   1.000
_cell.length_c   1.000
_cell.angle_alpha   90.00
_cell.angle_beta   90.00
_cell.angle_gamma   90.00
#
_symmetry.space_group_name_H-M   'P 1'
#
loop_
_entity.id
_entity.type
_entity.pdbx_description
1 polymer ?
#
loop_
_entity_poly.entity_id
_entity_poly.type
_entity_poly.pdbx_seq_one_letter_code
_entity_poly.pdbx_strand_id
1 'polypeptide(L)'
;MDPGALAALPLVLAGVLLVSGVLKIGDRTNTAASMVELRVPFADRAGWFAAWQPWLEIVLGVALVALPGWGALAAGGVAAVFFAALTVFVLRAALAPGDVHCNCFGALSREPVGWLTVLRNLVLTGASVLVAVGVSGTRGFLATVQGFDRQSVTWLVVVTVGVAAFAVLWFAGRRPTGGPRRASGARGVPGTATDATGFDTIGFDTTSFDATGFDTSEEELVTPQGEVQRVRQLVGDRATLLVFVQADCHACSTVVARLPEWAAALEPAVSIRVATSATPGELSETYPEVADSALHAARGLRRALGIDMLPAAVLLGTDRRVAAGPVLGPDEIEALVGGIGEALAQNA
;
A
#
# COMPACT_ATOMS: atom_id res chain seq x y z
N MET A 1 -0.20 -32.20 24.55
CA MET A 1 -0.83 -30.86 24.44
C MET A 1 -2.33 -31.06 24.52
N ASP A 2 -3.06 -30.10 25.09
CA ASP A 2 -4.51 -30.18 25.20
C ASP A 2 -5.19 -30.20 23.80
N PRO A 3 -6.21 -31.05 23.56
CA PRO A 3 -6.89 -31.12 22.26
C PRO A 3 -7.48 -29.78 21.79
N GLY A 4 -7.96 -28.96 22.73
CA GLY A 4 -8.46 -27.62 22.48
C GLY A 4 -7.38 -26.68 21.95
N ALA A 5 -6.19 -26.72 22.55
CA ALA A 5 -5.04 -25.93 22.10
C ALA A 5 -4.58 -26.33 20.69
N LEU A 6 -4.61 -27.63 20.36
CA LEU A 6 -4.24 -28.13 19.04
C LEU A 6 -5.28 -27.78 17.97
N ALA A 7 -6.56 -27.79 18.31
CA ALA A 7 -7.65 -27.38 17.41
C ALA A 7 -7.65 -25.87 17.10
N ALA A 8 -6.94 -25.06 17.90
CA ALA A 8 -6.75 -23.64 17.59
C ALA A 8 -5.90 -23.42 16.33
N LEU A 9 -5.00 -24.35 15.96
CA LEU A 9 -4.13 -24.23 14.79
C LEU A 9 -4.92 -24.05 13.47
N PRO A 10 -5.80 -25.00 13.05
CA PRO A 10 -6.57 -24.84 11.82
C PRO A 10 -7.52 -23.64 11.88
N LEU A 11 -8.06 -23.31 13.07
CA LEU A 11 -8.96 -22.17 13.24
C LEU A 11 -8.25 -20.82 13.04
N VAL A 12 -7.06 -20.65 13.61
CA VAL A 12 -6.24 -19.44 13.45
C VAL A 12 -5.78 -19.30 12.00
N LEU A 13 -5.29 -20.38 11.38
CA LEU A 13 -4.89 -20.37 9.96
C LEU A 13 -6.06 -19.98 9.05
N ALA A 14 -7.24 -20.57 9.28
CA ALA A 14 -8.46 -20.22 8.57
C ALA A 14 -8.83 -18.75 8.75
N GLY A 15 -8.80 -18.23 9.97
CA GLY A 15 -9.05 -16.82 10.25
C GLY A 15 -8.10 -15.88 9.49
N VAL A 16 -6.81 -16.19 9.48
CA VAL A 16 -5.79 -15.41 8.74
C VAL A 16 -6.08 -15.41 7.24
N LEU A 17 -6.37 -16.57 6.64
CA LEU A 17 -6.66 -16.69 5.21
C LEU A 17 -7.97 -16.01 4.83
N LEU A 18 -9.02 -16.16 5.63
CA LEU A 18 -10.33 -15.54 5.38
C LEU A 18 -10.25 -14.02 5.45
N VAL A 19 -9.62 -13.47 6.50
CA VAL A 19 -9.44 -12.02 6.65
C VAL A 19 -8.56 -11.48 5.51
N SER A 20 -7.44 -12.14 5.20
CA SER A 20 -6.58 -11.76 4.08
C SER A 20 -7.34 -11.76 2.75
N GLY A 21 -8.09 -12.83 2.47
CA GLY A 21 -8.81 -12.98 1.21
C GLY A 21 -9.91 -11.92 1.06
N VAL A 22 -10.71 -11.70 2.10
CA VAL A 22 -11.79 -10.69 2.09
C VAL A 22 -11.24 -9.29 1.88
N LEU A 23 -10.13 -8.92 2.54
CA LEU A 23 -9.51 -7.60 2.38
C LEU A 23 -8.93 -7.37 0.98
N LYS A 24 -8.65 -8.44 0.22
CA LYS A 24 -8.15 -8.34 -1.17
C LYS A 24 -9.27 -8.35 -2.21
N ILE A 25 -10.54 -8.54 -1.80
CA ILE A 25 -11.68 -8.43 -2.72
C ILE A 25 -11.82 -6.96 -3.13
N GLY A 26 -11.65 -6.70 -4.42
CA GLY A 26 -11.75 -5.34 -4.99
C GLY A 26 -10.41 -4.65 -5.19
N ASP A 27 -9.34 -5.11 -4.55
CA ASP A 27 -8.01 -4.50 -4.61
C ASP A 27 -7.02 -5.30 -5.48
N ARG A 28 -7.47 -5.62 -6.70
CA ARG A 28 -6.75 -6.50 -7.64
C ARG A 28 -5.48 -5.86 -8.17
N THR A 29 -5.51 -4.55 -8.38
CA THR A 29 -4.39 -3.74 -8.90
C THR A 29 -3.24 -3.71 -7.89
N ASN A 30 -3.51 -3.44 -6.61
CA ASN A 30 -2.46 -3.48 -5.58
C ASN A 30 -1.94 -4.89 -5.32
N THR A 31 -2.81 -5.91 -5.38
CA THR A 31 -2.39 -7.32 -5.24
C THR A 31 -1.45 -7.75 -6.38
N ALA A 32 -1.76 -7.37 -7.62
CA ALA A 32 -0.90 -7.65 -8.77
C ALA A 32 0.42 -6.87 -8.69
N ALA A 33 0.39 -5.58 -8.33
CA ALA A 33 1.58 -4.74 -8.15
C ALA A 33 2.55 -5.36 -7.13
N SER A 34 2.01 -5.88 -6.03
CA SER A 34 2.82 -6.55 -4.99
C SER A 34 3.56 -7.77 -5.49
N MET A 35 2.94 -8.57 -6.37
CA MET A 35 3.58 -9.78 -6.91
C MET A 35 4.76 -9.44 -7.82
N VAL A 36 4.68 -8.30 -8.51
CA VAL A 36 5.77 -7.76 -9.35
C VAL A 36 6.90 -7.26 -8.45
N GLU A 37 6.57 -6.48 -7.40
CA GLU A 37 7.55 -6.02 -6.40
C GLU A 37 8.26 -7.18 -5.68
N LEU A 38 7.53 -8.26 -5.40
CA LEU A 38 8.05 -9.53 -4.84
C LEU A 38 8.85 -10.37 -5.87
N ARG A 39 9.02 -9.88 -7.10
CA ARG A 39 9.72 -10.54 -8.22
C ARG A 39 9.29 -11.99 -8.42
N VAL A 40 7.97 -12.23 -8.36
CA VAL A 40 7.42 -13.56 -8.58
C VAL A 40 7.67 -13.93 -10.06
N PRO A 41 8.28 -15.10 -10.37
CA PRO A 41 8.77 -15.42 -11.72
C PRO A 41 7.69 -15.57 -12.81
N PHE A 42 6.41 -15.42 -12.45
CA PHE A 42 5.26 -15.42 -13.35
C PHE A 42 4.46 -14.10 -13.27
N ALA A 43 5.10 -13.02 -12.83
CA ALA A 43 4.53 -11.67 -12.69
C ALA A 43 3.77 -11.21 -13.94
N ASP A 44 4.27 -11.52 -15.14
CA ASP A 44 3.63 -11.13 -16.42
C ASP A 44 2.28 -11.84 -16.67
N ARG A 45 2.03 -12.97 -15.98
CA ARG A 45 0.73 -13.70 -15.99
C ARG A 45 -0.08 -13.46 -14.72
N ALA A 46 0.40 -12.58 -13.84
CA ALA A 46 -0.15 -12.41 -12.49
C ALA A 46 -1.49 -11.67 -12.45
N GLY A 47 -1.93 -10.99 -13.51
CA GLY A 47 -3.26 -10.35 -13.52
C GLY A 47 -4.40 -11.35 -13.28
N TRP A 48 -4.30 -12.55 -13.88
CA TRP A 48 -5.25 -13.64 -13.63
C TRP A 48 -5.05 -14.24 -12.24
N PHE A 49 -3.80 -14.49 -11.82
CA PHE A 49 -3.53 -15.06 -10.50
C PHE A 49 -3.94 -14.14 -9.35
N ALA A 50 -3.72 -12.82 -9.46
CA ALA A 50 -4.15 -11.80 -8.50
C ALA A 50 -5.68 -11.71 -8.41
N ALA A 51 -6.40 -11.95 -9.51
CA ALA A 51 -7.87 -12.03 -9.49
C ALA A 51 -8.39 -13.29 -8.76
N TRP A 52 -7.66 -14.41 -8.86
CA TRP A 52 -8.04 -15.69 -8.26
C TRP A 52 -7.52 -15.92 -6.84
N GLN A 53 -6.42 -15.27 -6.47
CA GLN A 53 -5.78 -15.47 -5.17
C GLN A 53 -6.71 -15.19 -3.97
N PRO A 54 -7.51 -14.11 -3.94
CA PRO A 54 -8.44 -13.86 -2.83
C PRO A 54 -9.43 -15.01 -2.63
N TRP A 55 -9.92 -15.59 -3.74
CA TRP A 55 -10.82 -16.74 -3.71
C TRP A 55 -10.12 -18.01 -3.22
N LEU A 56 -8.87 -18.23 -3.62
CA LEU A 56 -8.07 -19.35 -3.14
C LEU A 56 -7.84 -19.26 -1.62
N GLU A 57 -7.55 -18.07 -1.10
CA GLU A 57 -7.40 -17.83 0.34
C GLU A 57 -8.72 -18.13 1.08
N ILE A 58 -9.85 -17.65 0.57
CA ILE A 58 -11.17 -17.89 1.19
C ILE A 58 -11.55 -19.36 1.16
N VAL A 59 -11.47 -20.02 0.00
CA VAL A 59 -11.81 -21.44 -0.16
C VAL A 59 -10.92 -22.30 0.73
N LEU A 60 -9.62 -22.01 0.78
CA LEU A 60 -8.68 -22.76 1.62
C LEU A 60 -8.95 -22.54 3.11
N GLY A 61 -9.27 -21.31 3.53
CA GLY A 61 -9.67 -21.00 4.90
C GLY A 61 -10.93 -21.75 5.32
N VAL A 62 -11.96 -21.80 4.47
CA VAL A 62 -13.18 -22.60 4.72
C VAL A 62 -12.84 -24.10 4.77
N ALA A 63 -12.03 -24.60 3.84
CA ALA A 63 -11.67 -26.01 3.76
C ALA A 63 -10.95 -26.51 5.02
N LEU A 64 -10.05 -25.72 5.62
CA LEU A 64 -9.34 -26.06 6.85
C LEU A 64 -10.27 -26.33 8.05
N VAL A 65 -11.46 -25.71 8.06
CA VAL A 65 -12.44 -25.86 9.13
C VAL A 65 -13.50 -26.91 8.80
N ALA A 66 -13.97 -26.91 7.55
CA ALA A 66 -15.14 -27.68 7.12
C ALA A 66 -14.82 -29.13 6.74
N LEU A 67 -13.62 -29.41 6.20
CA LEU A 67 -13.29 -30.74 5.72
C LEU A 67 -12.84 -31.67 6.86
N PRO A 68 -13.41 -32.88 6.97
CA PRO A 68 -12.92 -33.90 7.89
C PRO A 68 -11.91 -34.86 7.22
N GLY A 69 -11.29 -35.72 8.02
CA GLY A 69 -10.51 -36.85 7.52
C GLY A 69 -9.30 -36.43 6.70
N TRP A 70 -9.11 -37.15 5.60
CA TRP A 70 -8.12 -36.85 4.57
C TRP A 70 -8.29 -35.45 3.95
N GLY A 71 -9.51 -34.91 3.92
CA GLY A 71 -9.76 -33.56 3.44
C GLY A 71 -9.13 -32.49 4.33
N ALA A 72 -9.13 -32.69 5.66
CA ALA A 72 -8.47 -31.81 6.61
C ALA A 72 -6.94 -31.81 6.39
N LEU A 73 -6.35 -32.99 6.20
CA LEU A 73 -4.92 -33.16 5.95
C LEU A 73 -4.52 -32.54 4.61
N ALA A 74 -5.31 -32.75 3.56
CA ALA A 74 -5.09 -32.15 2.25
C ALA A 74 -5.16 -30.62 2.30
N ALA A 75 -6.17 -30.05 2.98
CA ALA A 75 -6.27 -28.61 3.19
C ALA A 75 -5.06 -28.06 3.96
N GLY A 76 -4.61 -28.76 5.01
CA GLY A 76 -3.38 -28.45 5.73
C GLY A 76 -2.13 -28.47 4.83
N GLY A 77 -2.00 -29.48 3.97
CA GLY A 77 -0.91 -29.61 3.02
C GLY A 77 -0.90 -28.49 1.98
N VAL A 78 -2.06 -28.14 1.40
CA VAL A 78 -2.18 -27.02 0.46
C VAL A 78 -1.85 -25.69 1.15
N ALA A 79 -2.30 -25.48 2.39
CA ALA A 79 -1.93 -24.31 3.18
C ALA A 79 -0.43 -24.25 3.48
N ALA A 80 0.22 -25.39 3.75
CA ALA A 80 1.65 -25.45 3.95
C ALA A 80 2.43 -25.06 2.70
N VAL A 81 2.02 -25.56 1.52
CA VAL A 81 2.64 -25.15 0.25
C VAL A 81 2.43 -23.65 0.01
N PHE A 82 1.22 -23.14 0.25
CA PHE A 82 0.89 -21.72 0.07
C PHE A 82 1.75 -20.81 0.97
N PHE A 83 1.81 -21.06 2.28
CA PHE A 83 2.62 -20.26 3.20
C PHE A 83 4.13 -20.45 2.99
N ALA A 84 4.58 -21.64 2.59
CA ALA A 84 5.98 -21.85 2.24
C ALA A 84 6.37 -21.04 1.00
N ALA A 85 5.51 -20.98 -0.03
CA ALA A 85 5.73 -20.14 -1.21
C ALA A 85 5.80 -18.67 -0.82
N LEU A 86 4.86 -18.18 0.00
CA LEU A 86 4.89 -16.81 0.53
C LEU A 86 6.18 -16.52 1.33
N THR A 87 6.61 -17.45 2.18
CA THR A 87 7.86 -17.34 2.94
C THR A 87 9.06 -17.15 2.01
N VAL A 88 9.14 -17.95 0.94
CA VAL A 88 10.23 -17.85 -0.05
C VAL A 88 10.20 -16.50 -0.75
N PHE A 89 9.03 -16.00 -1.15
CA PHE A 89 8.93 -14.70 -1.81
C PHE A 89 9.31 -13.55 -0.88
N VAL A 90 8.79 -13.54 0.34
CA VAL A 90 9.13 -12.52 1.37
C VAL A 90 10.62 -12.57 1.71
N LEU A 91 11.21 -13.77 1.86
CA LEU A 91 12.63 -13.92 2.13
C LEU A 91 13.49 -13.40 0.98
N ARG A 92 13.12 -13.68 -0.28
CA ARG A 92 13.82 -13.15 -1.45
C ARG A 92 13.74 -11.62 -1.52
N ALA A 93 12.58 -11.04 -1.23
CA ALA A 93 12.41 -9.60 -1.16
C ALA A 93 13.25 -8.98 -0.04
N ALA A 94 13.29 -9.59 1.15
CA ALA A 94 14.10 -9.14 2.28
C ALA A 94 15.62 -9.19 2.02
N LEU A 95 16.06 -10.11 1.15
CA LEU A 95 17.47 -10.30 0.79
C LEU A 95 17.90 -9.46 -0.43
N ALA A 96 16.97 -8.81 -1.14
CA ALA A 96 17.29 -8.01 -2.31
C ALA A 96 17.81 -6.62 -1.88
N PRO A 97 18.87 -6.09 -2.53
CA PRO A 97 19.30 -4.71 -2.31
C PRO A 97 18.30 -3.74 -2.97
N GLY A 98 17.54 -3.02 -2.14
CA GLY A 98 16.50 -2.06 -2.55
C GLY A 98 15.33 -2.07 -1.56
N ASP A 99 14.73 -0.91 -1.30
CA ASP A 99 13.58 -0.75 -0.39
C ASP A 99 12.31 -1.40 -1.00
N VAL A 100 12.21 -2.73 -0.98
CA VAL A 100 11.03 -3.45 -1.49
C VAL A 100 9.92 -3.38 -0.43
N HIS A 101 8.81 -2.74 -0.77
CA HIS A 101 7.58 -2.74 0.02
C HIS A 101 6.77 -4.01 -0.29
N CYS A 102 6.08 -4.60 0.69
CA CYS A 102 5.24 -5.78 0.47
C CYS A 102 3.81 -5.53 0.91
N ASN A 103 2.87 -5.58 -0.02
CA ASN A 103 1.43 -5.49 0.25
C ASN A 103 0.78 -6.88 0.49
N CYS A 104 1.51 -7.85 1.08
CA CYS A 104 1.01 -9.23 1.26
C CYS A 104 -0.31 -9.36 2.07
N PHE A 105 -0.71 -8.31 2.81
CA PHE A 105 -1.93 -8.28 3.65
C PHE A 105 -2.92 -7.14 3.31
N GLY A 106 -2.80 -6.53 2.12
CA GLY A 106 -3.62 -5.36 1.75
C GLY A 106 -3.36 -4.14 2.64
N ALA A 107 -4.31 -3.18 2.67
CA ALA A 107 -4.20 -1.84 3.27
C ALA A 107 -3.70 -1.75 4.74
N LEU A 108 -3.57 -2.88 5.45
CA LEU A 108 -3.14 -2.97 6.85
C LEU A 108 -1.62 -3.11 7.05
N SER A 109 -0.81 -3.30 6.01
CA SER A 109 0.64 -3.49 6.15
C SER A 109 1.43 -2.70 5.10
N ARG A 110 1.84 -1.47 5.44
CA ARG A 110 2.59 -0.53 4.59
C ARG A 110 4.10 -0.45 4.92
N GLU A 111 4.62 -1.39 5.69
CA GLU A 111 6.01 -1.37 6.20
C GLU A 111 6.98 -2.05 5.20
N PRO A 112 8.24 -1.59 5.09
CA PRO A 112 9.28 -2.31 4.34
C PRO A 112 9.42 -3.76 4.85
N VAL A 113 9.81 -4.68 3.95
CA VAL A 113 9.95 -6.11 4.28
C VAL A 113 11.06 -6.32 5.31
N GLY A 114 10.68 -6.43 6.59
CA GLY A 114 11.60 -6.74 7.68
C GLY A 114 11.69 -8.24 7.97
N TRP A 115 12.74 -8.63 8.71
CA TRP A 115 12.94 -10.00 9.23
C TRP A 115 11.76 -10.54 10.05
N LEU A 116 10.98 -9.64 10.66
CA LEU A 116 9.78 -10.01 11.39
C LEU A 116 8.68 -10.57 10.47
N THR A 117 8.56 -10.06 9.24
CA THR A 117 7.62 -10.57 8.23
C THR A 117 7.99 -11.98 7.79
N VAL A 118 9.30 -12.26 7.67
CA VAL A 118 9.83 -13.61 7.41
C VAL A 118 9.48 -14.54 8.57
N LEU A 119 9.73 -14.11 9.82
CA LEU A 119 9.42 -14.91 11.01
C LEU A 119 7.92 -15.24 11.09
N ARG A 120 7.04 -14.28 10.83
CA ARG A 120 5.59 -14.50 10.81
C ARG A 120 5.19 -15.57 9.79
N ASN A 121 5.71 -15.49 8.56
CA ASN A 121 5.39 -16.47 7.52
C ASN A 121 5.97 -17.87 7.84
N LEU A 122 7.15 -17.94 8.47
CA LEU A 122 7.71 -19.20 8.97
C LEU A 122 6.82 -19.83 10.04
N VAL A 123 6.29 -19.04 10.98
CA VAL A 123 5.37 -19.53 12.01
C VAL A 123 4.07 -20.06 11.39
N LEU A 124 3.48 -19.36 10.43
CA LEU A 124 2.27 -19.83 9.72
C LEU A 124 2.56 -21.10 8.91
N THR A 125 3.72 -21.18 8.26
CA THR A 125 4.18 -22.38 7.55
C THR A 125 4.30 -23.56 8.53
N GLY A 126 4.98 -23.37 9.66
CA GLY A 126 5.09 -24.41 10.69
C GLY A 126 3.73 -24.88 11.22
N ALA A 127 2.83 -23.95 11.54
CA ALA A 127 1.47 -24.27 11.99
C ALA A 127 0.70 -25.09 10.94
N SER A 128 0.79 -24.71 9.66
CA SER A 128 0.12 -25.45 8.58
C SER A 128 0.70 -26.84 8.35
N VAL A 129 2.02 -27.03 8.50
CA VAL A 129 2.66 -28.35 8.46
C VAL A 129 2.15 -29.24 9.60
N LEU A 130 2.02 -28.71 10.82
CA LEU A 130 1.45 -29.46 11.95
C LEU A 130 0.03 -29.94 11.67
N VAL A 131 -0.81 -29.11 11.05
CA VAL A 131 -2.15 -29.52 10.59
C VAL A 131 -2.06 -30.60 9.51
N ALA A 132 -1.17 -30.43 8.52
CA ALA A 132 -0.99 -31.38 7.42
C ALA A 132 -0.57 -32.78 7.87
N VAL A 133 0.25 -32.88 8.93
CA VAL A 133 0.66 -34.17 9.52
C VAL A 133 -0.32 -34.70 10.58
N GLY A 134 -1.45 -34.02 10.78
CA GLY A 134 -2.54 -34.48 11.63
C GLY A 134 -2.33 -34.25 13.13
N VAL A 135 -1.45 -33.33 13.53
CA VAL A 135 -1.21 -33.00 14.96
C VAL A 135 -2.49 -32.46 15.63
N SER A 136 -3.32 -31.73 14.90
CA SER A 136 -4.64 -31.26 15.37
C SER A 136 -5.73 -32.34 15.32
N GLY A 137 -5.39 -33.58 14.98
CA GLY A 137 -6.31 -34.68 14.76
C GLY A 137 -6.84 -34.76 13.32
N THR A 138 -7.23 -35.97 12.92
CA THR A 138 -7.70 -36.28 11.55
C THR A 138 -9.20 -36.17 11.38
N ARG A 139 -9.99 -36.02 12.46
CA ARG A 139 -11.46 -35.95 12.35
C ARG A 139 -11.96 -34.64 11.72
N GLY A 140 -11.09 -33.65 11.57
CA GLY A 140 -11.45 -32.29 11.17
C GLY A 140 -11.88 -31.44 12.37
N PHE A 141 -11.84 -30.12 12.21
CA PHE A 141 -12.08 -29.19 13.31
C PHE A 141 -13.50 -29.33 13.89
N LEU A 142 -14.54 -29.28 13.06
CA LEU A 142 -15.93 -29.31 13.51
C LEU A 142 -16.28 -30.57 14.31
N ALA A 143 -15.86 -31.74 13.83
CA ALA A 143 -16.09 -33.01 14.53
C ALA A 143 -15.29 -33.12 15.83
N THR A 144 -14.12 -32.48 15.89
CA THR A 144 -13.26 -32.48 17.08
C THR A 144 -13.85 -31.62 18.18
N VAL A 145 -14.39 -30.43 17.85
CA VAL A 145 -15.00 -29.50 18.81
C VAL A 145 -16.28 -30.06 19.44
N GLN A 146 -17.05 -30.87 18.71
CA GLN A 146 -18.25 -31.52 19.26
C GLN A 146 -17.97 -32.46 20.43
N GLY A 147 -16.73 -32.96 20.55
CA GLY A 147 -16.31 -33.86 21.63
C GLY A 147 -15.56 -33.17 22.78
N PHE A 148 -15.50 -31.83 22.80
CA PHE A 148 -14.71 -31.11 23.79
C PHE A 148 -15.36 -31.09 25.17
N ASP A 149 -14.53 -31.35 26.18
CA ASP A 149 -14.86 -31.05 27.57
C ASP A 149 -14.62 -29.56 27.88
N ARG A 150 -14.99 -29.13 29.09
CA ARG A 150 -14.87 -27.72 29.50
C ARG A 150 -13.42 -27.22 29.44
N GLN A 151 -12.46 -28.08 29.74
CA GLN A 151 -11.05 -27.75 29.71
C GLN A 151 -10.56 -27.51 28.27
N SER A 152 -10.91 -28.40 27.34
CA SER A 152 -10.57 -28.27 25.92
C SER A 152 -11.20 -27.01 25.31
N VAL A 153 -12.45 -26.71 25.63
CA VAL A 153 -13.09 -25.45 25.22
C VAL A 153 -12.32 -24.24 25.76
N THR A 154 -11.88 -24.29 27.02
CA THR A 154 -11.11 -23.20 27.64
C THR A 154 -9.81 -22.96 26.91
N TRP A 155 -9.05 -24.02 26.61
CA TRP A 155 -7.79 -23.90 25.85
C TRP A 155 -7.99 -23.39 24.43
N LEU A 156 -9.01 -23.87 23.72
CA LEU A 156 -9.36 -23.37 22.39
C LEU A 156 -9.61 -21.86 22.44
N VAL A 157 -10.48 -21.41 23.34
CA VAL A 157 -10.85 -20.00 23.47
C VAL A 157 -9.65 -19.15 23.85
N VAL A 158 -8.88 -19.55 24.88
CA VAL A 158 -7.73 -18.78 25.35
C VAL A 158 -6.67 -18.62 24.28
N VAL A 159 -6.34 -19.70 23.54
CA VAL A 159 -5.33 -19.63 22.48
C VAL A 159 -5.83 -18.79 21.30
N THR A 160 -7.04 -19.04 20.81
CA THR A 160 -7.57 -18.30 19.65
C THR A 160 -7.77 -16.82 19.96
N VAL A 161 -8.39 -16.48 21.10
CA VAL A 161 -8.57 -15.09 21.53
C VAL A 161 -7.22 -14.45 21.84
N GLY A 162 -6.29 -15.17 22.47
CA GLY A 162 -4.95 -14.67 22.75
C GLY A 162 -4.18 -14.31 21.47
N VAL A 163 -4.23 -15.17 20.45
CA VAL A 163 -3.60 -14.91 19.15
C VAL A 163 -4.31 -13.76 18.42
N ALA A 164 -5.64 -13.72 18.42
CA ALA A 164 -6.40 -12.64 17.79
C ALA A 164 -6.14 -11.29 18.48
N ALA A 165 -6.15 -11.26 19.81
CA ALA A 165 -5.83 -10.07 20.61
C ALA A 165 -4.38 -9.65 20.41
N PHE A 166 -3.43 -10.59 20.39
CA PHE A 166 -2.04 -10.28 20.07
C PHE A 166 -1.92 -9.67 18.67
N ALA A 167 -2.56 -10.26 17.65
CA ALA A 167 -2.58 -9.70 16.31
C ALA A 167 -3.18 -8.29 16.31
N VAL A 168 -4.38 -8.10 16.88
CA VAL A 168 -5.05 -6.80 16.95
C VAL A 168 -4.20 -5.79 17.70
N LEU A 169 -3.61 -6.11 18.86
CA LEU A 169 -2.76 -5.19 19.62
C LEU A 169 -1.44 -4.91 18.91
N TRP A 170 -0.89 -5.88 18.20
CA TRP A 170 0.30 -5.70 17.37
C TRP A 170 0.02 -4.74 16.21
N PHE A 171 -1.16 -4.87 15.58
CA PHE A 171 -1.61 -3.96 14.51
C PHE A 171 -2.18 -2.64 15.02
N ALA A 172 -2.75 -2.56 16.23
CA ALA A 172 -3.36 -1.36 16.80
C ALA A 172 -2.34 -0.52 17.60
N GLY A 173 -1.35 -1.17 18.21
CA GLY A 173 -0.14 -0.54 18.75
C GLY A 173 0.73 0.06 17.64
N ARG A 174 0.55 -0.43 16.41
CA ARG A 174 0.97 0.21 15.16
C ARG A 174 -0.19 1.03 14.59
N ARG A 175 -0.60 2.09 15.30
CA ARG A 175 -1.73 2.94 14.85
C ARG A 175 -1.57 3.29 13.35
N PRO A 176 -2.59 3.06 12.50
CA PRO A 176 -2.85 3.95 11.38
C PRO A 176 -3.21 5.29 12.02
N THR A 177 -2.31 6.26 11.98
CA THR A 177 -2.57 7.61 12.48
C THR A 177 -3.63 8.25 11.60
N GLY A 178 -4.90 8.24 12.04
CA GLY A 178 -5.95 9.00 11.40
C GLY A 178 -7.37 8.59 11.77
N GLY A 179 -7.85 9.06 12.91
CA GLY A 179 -9.29 9.10 13.21
C GLY A 179 -9.84 10.50 12.88
N PRO A 180 -10.99 10.63 12.21
CA PRO A 180 -11.51 11.93 11.78
C PRO A 180 -12.07 12.72 12.97
N ARG A 181 -11.43 13.85 13.33
CA ARG A 181 -12.05 14.85 14.22
C ARG A 181 -12.75 15.91 13.37
N ARG A 182 -14.07 16.00 13.56
CA ARG A 182 -14.98 16.96 12.94
C ARG A 182 -14.44 18.39 13.02
N ALA A 183 -14.45 19.04 11.85
CA ALA A 183 -14.23 20.47 11.69
C ALA A 183 -15.13 21.27 12.65
N SER A 184 -14.50 22.06 13.51
CA SER A 184 -15.18 23.09 14.29
C SER A 184 -14.62 24.44 13.91
N GLY A 185 -15.34 25.12 13.03
CA GLY A 185 -15.55 26.57 13.07
C GLY A 185 -14.39 27.45 12.61
N ALA A 186 -14.43 27.84 11.34
CA ALA A 186 -13.79 29.05 10.84
C ALA A 186 -14.30 30.32 11.57
N ARG A 187 -13.37 31.16 11.99
CA ARG A 187 -13.44 32.61 12.32
C ARG A 187 -12.00 33.03 12.64
N GLY A 188 -11.30 34.00 12.06
CA GLY A 188 -11.53 35.00 11.02
C GLY A 188 -10.47 36.11 11.20
N VAL A 189 -9.72 36.44 10.13
CA VAL A 189 -9.07 37.75 9.79
C VAL A 189 -7.87 38.25 10.69
N PRO A 190 -7.01 39.23 10.27
CA PRO A 190 -5.55 39.06 10.13
C PRO A 190 -4.66 40.11 10.87
N GLY A 191 -3.33 39.91 10.90
CA GLY A 191 -2.37 41.04 11.02
C GLY A 191 -1.06 40.82 11.78
N THR A 192 0.05 41.06 11.06
CA THR A 192 1.34 41.68 11.45
C THR A 192 2.34 40.97 12.38
N ALA A 193 3.58 40.91 11.88
CA ALA A 193 4.81 40.40 12.47
C ALA A 193 5.25 41.14 13.76
N THR A 194 6.01 40.49 14.64
CA THR A 194 7.46 40.70 14.92
C THR A 194 7.96 39.71 16.00
N ASP A 195 9.14 39.12 15.75
CA ASP A 195 10.21 38.61 16.64
C ASP A 195 10.04 37.67 17.85
N ALA A 196 11.03 36.77 17.88
CA ALA A 196 11.77 36.21 19.02
C ALA A 196 11.24 34.96 19.76
N THR A 197 11.95 33.86 19.48
CA THR A 197 12.46 32.84 20.41
C THR A 197 11.50 32.12 21.35
N GLY A 198 11.31 30.84 21.03
CA GLY A 198 11.07 29.76 21.99
C GLY A 198 9.68 29.15 21.88
N PHE A 199 9.57 27.94 21.32
CA PHE A 199 8.75 26.87 21.89
C PHE A 199 8.95 25.55 21.13
N ASP A 200 9.29 24.52 21.92
CA ASP A 200 8.64 23.22 22.01
C ASP A 200 8.31 22.48 20.71
N THR A 201 8.88 21.28 20.60
CA THR A 201 8.59 20.24 19.63
C THR A 201 7.10 19.92 19.56
N ILE A 202 6.41 20.52 18.59
CA ILE A 202 5.00 20.23 18.29
C ILE A 202 4.95 19.01 17.38
N GLY A 203 4.22 17.99 17.84
CA GLY A 203 4.01 16.72 17.15
C GLY A 203 3.40 16.90 15.76
N PHE A 204 4.06 16.29 14.78
CA PHE A 204 3.69 16.27 13.37
C PHE A 204 2.52 15.28 13.16
N ASP A 205 1.34 15.83 12.89
CA ASP A 205 0.09 15.09 12.62
C ASP A 205 0.00 14.78 11.11
N THR A 206 0.10 13.51 10.71
CA THR A 206 0.21 13.05 9.30
C THR A 206 -1.10 12.50 8.71
N THR A 207 -2.23 13.13 9.04
CA THR A 207 -3.47 12.86 8.32
C THR A 207 -3.54 13.75 7.09
N SER A 208 -3.09 13.21 5.94
CA SER A 208 -2.76 13.95 4.71
C SER A 208 -1.76 15.06 4.99
N PHE A 209 -0.52 14.94 4.53
CA PHE A 209 0.33 16.12 4.45
C PHE A 209 -0.36 17.07 3.47
N ASP A 210 -1.16 18.01 3.99
CA ASP A 210 -1.71 19.09 3.22
C ASP A 210 -0.55 20.03 2.95
N ALA A 211 0.09 19.81 1.80
CA ALA A 211 1.19 20.64 1.39
C ALA A 211 0.70 22.02 0.95
N THR A 212 -0.61 22.31 0.96
CA THR A 212 -1.14 23.60 0.48
C THR A 212 -0.44 24.77 1.17
N GLY A 213 0.12 25.67 0.37
CA GLY A 213 0.92 26.79 0.84
C GLY A 213 2.40 26.47 1.15
N PHE A 214 2.81 25.20 1.11
CA PHE A 214 4.21 24.78 1.23
C PHE A 214 5.02 25.34 0.05
N ASP A 215 6.18 25.88 0.37
CA ASP A 215 7.09 26.48 -0.60
C ASP A 215 8.07 25.41 -1.10
N THR A 216 7.86 24.93 -2.32
CA THR A 216 8.74 23.97 -2.99
C THR A 216 9.84 24.64 -3.81
N SER A 217 9.95 25.97 -3.80
CA SER A 217 10.72 26.74 -4.80
C SER A 217 12.20 26.40 -4.89
N GLU A 218 12.82 25.99 -3.77
CA GLU A 218 14.24 25.65 -3.66
C GLU A 218 14.54 24.18 -4.00
N GLU A 219 13.51 23.32 -4.07
CA GLU A 219 13.70 21.91 -4.40
C GLU A 219 14.21 21.73 -5.83
N GLU A 220 15.11 20.77 -6.02
CA GLU A 220 15.80 20.52 -7.28
C GLU A 220 15.30 19.25 -7.95
N LEU A 221 15.09 19.35 -9.25
CA LEU A 221 14.81 18.25 -10.16
C LEU A 221 15.84 18.28 -11.30
N VAL A 222 15.95 17.18 -12.03
CA VAL A 222 16.95 17.05 -13.10
C VAL A 222 16.25 16.83 -14.43
N THR A 223 16.60 17.56 -15.48
CA THR A 223 16.05 17.35 -16.81
C THR A 223 16.57 16.03 -17.41
N PRO A 224 15.96 15.52 -18.49
CA PRO A 224 16.49 14.33 -19.19
C PRO A 224 17.92 14.52 -19.72
N GLN A 225 18.32 15.78 -19.96
CA GLN A 225 19.67 16.16 -20.40
C GLN A 225 20.69 16.26 -19.24
N GLY A 226 20.25 16.05 -17.98
CA GLY A 226 21.09 16.11 -16.80
C GLY A 226 21.26 17.51 -16.19
N GLU A 227 20.46 18.49 -16.62
CA GLU A 227 20.52 19.84 -16.06
C GLU A 227 19.69 19.94 -14.78
N VAL A 228 20.23 20.58 -13.75
CA VAL A 228 19.49 20.83 -12.51
C VAL A 228 18.53 22.01 -12.71
N GLN A 229 17.25 21.77 -12.48
CA GLN A 229 16.19 22.78 -12.46
C GLN A 229 15.53 22.83 -11.09
N ARG A 230 15.40 24.04 -10.55
CA ARG A 230 14.62 24.28 -9.33
C ARG A 230 13.14 24.36 -9.66
N VAL A 231 12.27 23.94 -8.74
CA VAL A 231 10.82 23.95 -8.97
C VAL A 231 10.29 25.35 -9.31
N ARG A 232 10.87 26.41 -8.75
CA ARG A 232 10.52 27.80 -9.14
C ARG A 232 10.76 28.15 -10.60
N GLN A 233 11.64 27.42 -11.29
CA GLN A 233 11.94 27.61 -12.70
C GLN A 233 10.96 26.81 -13.58
N LEU A 234 10.26 25.81 -13.01
CA LEU A 234 9.22 25.03 -13.66
C LEU A 234 7.88 25.77 -13.70
N VAL A 235 7.64 26.59 -12.68
CA VAL A 235 6.42 27.41 -12.55
C VAL A 235 6.72 28.80 -13.10
N GLY A 236 6.39 28.99 -14.39
CA GLY A 236 6.43 30.28 -15.07
C GLY A 236 5.15 31.07 -14.85
N ASP A 237 4.56 31.56 -15.94
CA ASP A 237 3.32 32.38 -15.89
C ASP A 237 2.03 31.57 -15.72
N ARG A 238 2.12 30.23 -15.65
CA ARG A 238 0.98 29.32 -15.54
C ARG A 238 1.19 28.31 -14.42
N ALA A 239 0.08 27.80 -13.89
CA ALA A 239 0.11 26.75 -12.89
C ALA A 239 0.68 25.45 -13.48
N THR A 240 1.30 24.62 -12.65
CA THR A 240 1.91 23.37 -13.08
C THR A 240 1.42 22.21 -12.22
N LEU A 241 0.78 21.22 -12.86
CA LEU A 241 0.46 19.94 -12.23
C LEU A 241 1.67 19.01 -12.35
N LEU A 242 2.36 18.76 -11.23
CA LEU A 242 3.42 17.78 -11.15
C LEU A 242 2.83 16.40 -10.83
N VAL A 243 3.02 15.44 -11.73
CA VAL A 243 2.57 14.06 -11.57
C VAL A 243 3.78 13.18 -11.30
N PHE A 244 3.81 12.56 -10.13
CA PHE A 244 4.87 11.66 -9.70
C PHE A 244 4.60 10.23 -10.16
N VAL A 245 5.54 9.64 -10.89
CA VAL A 245 5.47 8.26 -11.40
C VAL A 245 6.80 7.54 -11.24
N GLN A 246 6.81 6.22 -11.43
CA GLN A 246 8.02 5.38 -11.52
C GLN A 246 7.87 4.35 -12.64
N ALA A 247 8.99 3.90 -13.20
CA ALA A 247 9.03 2.91 -14.26
C ALA A 247 8.48 1.53 -13.78
N ASP A 248 8.74 1.16 -12.53
CA ASP A 248 8.31 -0.11 -11.93
C ASP A 248 6.92 -0.05 -11.26
N CYS A 249 6.10 0.95 -11.59
CA CYS A 249 4.80 1.20 -10.97
C CYS A 249 3.64 0.95 -11.94
N HIS A 250 2.90 -0.16 -11.76
CA HIS A 250 1.78 -0.49 -12.64
C HIS A 250 0.60 0.49 -12.53
N ALA A 251 0.26 0.94 -11.32
CA ALA A 251 -0.78 1.97 -11.13
C ALA A 251 -0.43 3.27 -11.87
N CYS A 252 0.87 3.59 -12.00
CA CYS A 252 1.33 4.76 -12.74
C CYS A 252 1.01 4.67 -14.24
N SER A 253 0.99 3.47 -14.83
CA SER A 253 0.64 3.30 -16.26
C SER A 253 -0.77 3.80 -16.59
N THR A 254 -1.72 3.63 -15.66
CA THR A 254 -3.11 4.11 -15.84
C THR A 254 -3.19 5.63 -15.88
N VAL A 255 -2.35 6.29 -15.08
CA VAL A 255 -2.23 7.75 -15.04
C VAL A 255 -1.50 8.27 -16.28
N VAL A 256 -0.36 7.66 -16.63
CA VAL A 256 0.45 8.04 -17.80
C VAL A 256 -0.38 7.98 -19.09
N ALA A 257 -1.19 6.94 -19.27
CA ALA A 257 -2.06 6.79 -20.44
C ALA A 257 -3.10 7.92 -20.60
N ARG A 258 -3.46 8.61 -19.52
CA ARG A 258 -4.47 9.69 -19.49
C ARG A 258 -3.85 11.08 -19.59
N LEU A 259 -2.53 11.21 -19.39
CA LEU A 259 -1.83 12.50 -19.43
C LEU A 259 -2.08 13.31 -20.71
N PRO A 260 -2.10 12.72 -21.93
CA PRO A 260 -2.35 13.50 -23.15
C PRO A 260 -3.75 14.14 -23.18
N GLU A 261 -4.76 13.42 -22.71
CA GLU A 261 -6.14 13.90 -22.62
C GLU A 261 -6.28 15.01 -21.57
N TRP A 262 -5.70 14.81 -20.39
CA TRP A 262 -5.70 15.83 -19.33
C TRP A 262 -4.91 17.08 -19.72
N ALA A 263 -3.77 16.93 -20.41
CA ALA A 263 -3.00 18.06 -20.90
C ALA A 263 -3.82 18.91 -21.88
N ALA A 264 -4.50 18.26 -22.84
CA ALA A 264 -5.37 18.96 -23.79
C ALA A 264 -6.56 19.68 -23.12
N ALA A 265 -7.09 19.12 -22.03
CA ALA A 265 -8.23 19.69 -21.31
C ALA A 265 -7.85 20.88 -20.40
N LEU A 266 -6.63 20.90 -19.88
CA LEU A 266 -6.17 21.91 -18.92
C LEU A 266 -5.35 23.04 -19.56
N GLU A 267 -4.82 22.83 -20.76
CA GLU A 267 -4.14 23.88 -21.52
C GLU A 267 -5.13 24.98 -21.98
N PRO A 268 -4.68 26.25 -22.03
CA PRO A 268 -3.32 26.74 -21.74
C PRO A 268 -3.08 27.11 -20.26
N ALA A 269 -4.10 26.97 -19.40
CA ALA A 269 -4.09 27.50 -18.04
C ALA A 269 -3.17 26.72 -17.08
N VAL A 270 -3.07 25.40 -17.25
CA VAL A 270 -2.21 24.54 -16.44
C VAL A 270 -1.35 23.66 -17.33
N SER A 271 -0.04 23.63 -17.09
CA SER A 271 0.85 22.64 -17.71
C SER A 271 1.03 21.40 -16.85
N ILE A 272 1.07 20.23 -17.47
CA ILE A 272 1.34 18.97 -16.77
C ILE A 272 2.82 18.59 -16.97
N ARG A 273 3.48 18.18 -15.89
CA ARG A 273 4.89 17.72 -15.89
C ARG A 273 4.99 16.40 -15.13
N VAL A 274 5.71 15.44 -15.69
CA VAL A 274 6.02 14.18 -15.02
C VAL A 274 7.29 14.33 -14.18
N ALA A 275 7.28 13.83 -12.95
CA ALA A 275 8.43 13.75 -12.07
C ALA A 275 8.68 12.31 -11.61
N THR A 276 9.92 11.85 -11.67
CA THR A 276 10.32 10.48 -11.35
C THR A 276 11.66 10.42 -10.63
N SER A 277 11.95 9.29 -9.99
CA SER A 277 13.30 8.94 -9.53
C SER A 277 13.93 7.80 -10.34
N ALA A 278 13.23 7.29 -11.35
CA ALA A 278 13.79 6.36 -12.33
C ALA A 278 14.87 7.06 -13.16
N THR A 279 15.83 6.29 -13.65
CA THR A 279 16.82 6.78 -14.61
C THR A 279 16.16 7.12 -15.94
N PRO A 280 16.76 8.00 -16.77
CA PRO A 280 16.26 8.27 -18.11
C PRO A 280 16.07 7.01 -18.96
N GLY A 281 17.00 6.05 -18.88
CA GLY A 281 16.91 4.78 -19.63
C GLY A 281 15.69 3.94 -19.24
N GLU A 282 15.49 3.72 -17.94
CA GLU A 282 14.34 2.94 -17.43
C GLU A 282 13.00 3.59 -17.79
N LEU A 283 12.93 4.93 -17.73
CA LEU A 283 11.72 5.66 -18.08
C LEU A 283 11.46 5.61 -19.59
N SER A 284 12.47 5.78 -20.43
CA SER A 284 12.33 5.69 -21.90
C SER A 284 11.91 4.30 -22.37
N GLU A 285 12.35 3.25 -21.71
CA GLU A 285 11.93 1.88 -22.01
C GLU A 285 10.46 1.63 -21.64
N THR A 286 9.97 2.25 -20.56
CA THR A 286 8.64 1.97 -20.01
C THR A 286 7.56 2.93 -20.53
N TYR A 287 7.87 4.22 -20.58
CA TYR A 287 6.96 5.31 -20.93
C TYR A 287 7.62 6.29 -21.90
N PRO A 288 7.93 5.86 -23.14
CA PRO A 288 8.63 6.67 -24.13
C PRO A 288 7.92 8.00 -24.43
N GLU A 289 6.59 8.05 -24.31
CA GLU A 289 5.76 9.22 -24.58
C GLU A 289 5.99 10.40 -23.63
N VAL A 290 6.48 10.16 -22.41
CA VAL A 290 6.76 11.22 -21.42
C VAL A 290 8.24 11.39 -21.13
N ALA A 291 9.08 10.44 -21.55
CA ALA A 291 10.49 10.38 -21.19
C ALA A 291 11.28 11.65 -21.56
N ASP A 292 11.03 12.22 -22.75
CA ASP A 292 11.73 13.40 -23.24
C ASP A 292 11.44 14.69 -22.45
N SER A 293 10.37 14.67 -21.64
CA SER A 293 9.90 15.85 -20.90
C SER A 293 9.85 15.65 -19.38
N ALA A 294 10.15 14.44 -18.92
CA ALA A 294 10.08 14.07 -17.52
C ALA A 294 11.23 14.66 -16.71
N LEU A 295 10.96 14.96 -15.46
CA LEU A 295 11.91 15.47 -14.50
C LEU A 295 12.37 14.34 -13.59
N HIS A 296 13.67 14.19 -13.42
CA HIS A 296 14.32 13.15 -12.64
C HIS A 296 14.74 13.65 -11.25
N ALA A 297 15.30 12.75 -10.44
CA ALA A 297 15.74 13.01 -9.07
C ALA A 297 14.62 13.46 -8.11
N ALA A 298 13.37 13.12 -8.40
CA ALA A 298 12.19 13.58 -7.64
C ALA A 298 12.08 13.05 -6.20
N ARG A 299 13.01 12.21 -5.73
CA ARG A 299 12.97 11.61 -4.38
C ARG A 299 13.08 12.67 -3.28
N GLY A 300 13.85 13.74 -3.50
CA GLY A 300 13.98 14.87 -2.56
C GLY A 300 12.65 15.59 -2.38
N LEU A 301 12.12 16.12 -3.50
CA LEU A 301 10.84 16.82 -3.55
C LEU A 301 9.68 15.97 -3.00
N ARG A 302 9.62 14.68 -3.34
CA ARG A 302 8.61 13.77 -2.78
C ARG A 302 8.65 13.69 -1.26
N ARG A 303 9.85 13.59 -0.67
CA ARG A 303 9.99 13.55 0.79
C ARG A 303 9.56 14.87 1.43
N ALA A 304 9.95 16.00 0.82
CA ALA A 304 9.54 17.32 1.29
C ALA A 304 8.00 17.49 1.27
N LEU A 305 7.35 16.90 0.28
CA LEU A 305 5.89 16.89 0.12
C LEU A 305 5.19 15.75 0.87
N GLY A 306 5.90 14.93 1.66
CA GLY A 306 5.29 13.80 2.37
C GLY A 306 4.69 12.72 1.47
N ILE A 307 5.14 12.60 0.22
CA ILE A 307 4.64 11.64 -0.78
C ILE A 307 5.37 10.29 -0.63
N ASP A 308 4.74 9.37 0.10
CA ASP A 308 5.22 8.02 0.33
C ASP A 308 4.74 7.00 -0.72
N MET A 309 3.57 7.25 -1.33
CA MET A 309 2.93 6.39 -2.34
C MET A 309 3.00 6.99 -3.75
N LEU A 310 2.95 6.13 -4.77
CA LEU A 310 2.77 6.51 -6.17
C LEU A 310 1.66 5.71 -6.87
N PRO A 311 1.05 6.25 -7.94
CA PRO A 311 1.24 7.60 -8.47
C PRO A 311 0.72 8.68 -7.52
N ALA A 312 1.23 9.89 -7.64
CA ALA A 312 0.77 11.04 -6.86
C ALA A 312 0.75 12.30 -7.71
N ALA A 313 -0.03 13.31 -7.35
CA ALA A 313 -0.01 14.60 -8.03
C ALA A 313 -0.09 15.78 -7.07
N VAL A 314 0.55 16.88 -7.44
CA VAL A 314 0.52 18.16 -6.74
C VAL A 314 0.33 19.28 -7.76
N LEU A 315 -0.61 20.17 -7.51
CA LEU A 315 -0.80 21.38 -8.29
C LEU A 315 0.03 22.51 -7.67
N LEU A 316 0.95 23.07 -8.45
CA LEU A 316 1.68 24.28 -8.11
C LEU A 316 1.00 25.50 -8.73
N GLY A 317 0.62 26.46 -7.91
CA GLY A 317 0.09 27.75 -8.35
C GLY A 317 1.18 28.64 -8.94
N THR A 318 0.80 29.72 -9.64
CA THR A 318 1.72 30.69 -10.23
C THR A 318 2.57 31.44 -9.19
N ASP A 319 2.17 31.41 -7.92
CA ASP A 319 2.94 31.92 -6.78
C ASP A 319 4.02 30.93 -6.30
N ARG A 320 4.19 29.81 -7.01
CA ARG A 320 5.18 28.73 -6.76
C ARG A 320 4.92 27.96 -5.48
N ARG A 321 3.73 28.09 -4.91
CA ARG A 321 3.28 27.30 -3.77
C ARG A 321 2.39 26.17 -4.23
N VAL A 322 2.27 25.16 -3.39
CA VAL A 322 1.27 24.13 -3.61
C VAL A 322 -0.12 24.75 -3.48
N ALA A 323 -0.88 24.71 -4.56
CA ALA A 323 -2.26 25.16 -4.61
C ALA A 323 -3.26 24.05 -4.26
N ALA A 324 -2.92 22.79 -4.58
CA ALA A 324 -3.72 21.62 -4.21
C ALA A 324 -2.86 20.35 -4.16
N GLY A 325 -3.29 19.40 -3.32
CA GLY A 325 -2.60 18.14 -3.07
C GLY A 325 -1.50 18.24 -2.02
N PRO A 326 -0.65 17.20 -1.87
CA PRO A 326 -0.59 15.97 -2.67
C PRO A 326 -1.84 15.11 -2.60
N VAL A 327 -2.26 14.60 -3.76
CA VAL A 327 -3.22 13.50 -3.90
C VAL A 327 -2.49 12.22 -4.27
N LEU A 328 -2.96 11.08 -3.78
CA LEU A 328 -2.29 9.78 -3.91
C LEU A 328 -3.23 8.79 -4.62
N GLY A 329 -2.73 8.13 -5.66
CA GLY A 329 -3.43 7.10 -6.42
C GLY A 329 -4.19 7.63 -7.65
N PRO A 330 -4.52 6.76 -8.62
CA PRO A 330 -5.13 7.17 -9.90
C PRO A 330 -6.47 7.89 -9.74
N ASP A 331 -7.37 7.37 -8.91
CA ASP A 331 -8.73 7.92 -8.74
C ASP A 331 -8.71 9.34 -8.15
N GLU A 332 -7.84 9.58 -7.16
CA GLU A 332 -7.69 10.90 -6.53
C GLU A 332 -7.02 11.91 -7.48
N ILE A 333 -6.10 11.45 -8.33
CA ILE A 333 -5.51 12.29 -9.39
C ILE A 333 -6.58 12.67 -10.42
N GLU A 334 -7.42 11.72 -10.83
CA GLU A 334 -8.52 11.99 -11.77
C GLU A 334 -9.53 12.97 -11.16
N ALA A 335 -9.88 12.81 -9.88
CA ALA A 335 -10.73 13.75 -9.16
C ALA A 335 -10.12 15.16 -9.08
N LEU A 336 -8.82 15.27 -8.80
CA LEU A 336 -8.12 16.56 -8.78
C LEU A 336 -8.14 17.23 -10.16
N VAL A 337 -7.82 16.49 -11.22
CA VAL A 337 -7.84 17.01 -12.60
C VAL A 337 -9.25 17.46 -13.00
N GLY A 338 -10.28 16.68 -12.67
CA GLY A 338 -11.67 17.05 -12.90
C GLY A 338 -12.05 18.35 -12.17
N GLY A 339 -11.69 18.47 -10.90
CA GLY A 339 -11.93 19.68 -10.09
C GLY A 339 -11.20 20.92 -10.63
N ILE A 340 -9.97 20.76 -11.16
CA ILE A 340 -9.26 21.86 -11.83
C ILE A 340 -10.02 22.28 -13.10
N GLY A 341 -10.46 21.32 -13.92
CA GLY A 341 -11.23 21.60 -15.14
C GLY A 341 -12.53 22.36 -14.86
N GLU A 342 -13.27 21.95 -13.83
CA GLU A 342 -14.49 22.64 -13.40
C GLU A 342 -14.21 24.07 -12.91
N ALA A 343 -13.14 24.26 -12.11
CA ALA A 343 -12.75 25.59 -11.62
C ALA A 343 -12.32 26.52 -12.76
N LEU A 344 -11.64 26.00 -13.78
CA LEU A 344 -11.29 26.78 -14.98
C LEU A 344 -12.54 27.17 -15.77
N ALA A 345 -13.50 26.27 -15.94
CA ALA A 345 -14.75 26.55 -16.65
C ALA A 345 -15.63 27.60 -15.96
N GLN A 346 -15.56 27.73 -14.63
CA GLN A 346 -16.29 28.74 -13.87
C GLN A 346 -15.66 30.15 -13.92
N ASN A 347 -14.36 30.22 -14.24
CA ASN A 347 -13.59 31.47 -14.28
C ASN A 347 -13.27 31.97 -15.70
N ALA A 348 -13.76 31.26 -16.73
CA ALA A 348 -13.66 31.64 -18.14
C ALA A 348 -14.85 32.52 -18.57
#